data_AF-A0A1I0FG45-F1
#
_entry.id   AF-A0A1I0FG45-F1
#
_cell.length_a   1.000
_cell.length_b   1.000
_cell.length_c   1.000
_cell.angle_alpha   90.00
_cell.angle_beta   90.00
_cell.angle_gamma   90.00
#
_symmetry.space_group_name_H-M   'P 1'
#
loop_
_entity.id
_entity.type
_entity.pdbx_description
1 polymer ?
#
loop_
_entity_poly.entity_id
_entity_poly.type
_entity_poly.pdbx_seq_one_letter_code
_entity_poly.pdbx_strand_id
1 'polypeptide(L)'
;MDGSELSERALEYALENHPDAAVTVLTIVAEPSVMMGEAMSIAFEDDIEAAAQERAESVFDRAHEMAADHDAEIDTVVAIGRPGRAIVRRADDYDAVVIGSHGDDMIDRLFVGDVADTVFKRSPVPVTVVR
;
A
#
# COMPACT_ATOMS: atom_id res chain seq x y z
N MET A 1 -1.36 1.72 1.90
CA MET A 1 -2.31 2.71 1.39
C MET A 1 -1.57 3.73 0.55
N ASP A 2 -2.28 4.52 -0.25
CA ASP A 2 -1.69 5.60 -1.07
C ASP A 2 -2.31 6.97 -0.76
N GLY A 3 -3.15 7.05 0.27
CA GLY A 3 -3.87 8.27 0.66
C GLY A 3 -5.18 8.49 -0.11
N SER A 4 -5.55 7.60 -1.04
CA SER A 4 -6.85 7.67 -1.73
C SER A 4 -7.99 7.15 -0.85
N GLU A 5 -9.21 7.65 -1.07
CA GLU A 5 -10.42 7.18 -0.38
C GLU A 5 -10.62 5.66 -0.51
N LEU A 6 -10.25 5.07 -1.65
CA LEU A 6 -10.39 3.63 -1.87
C LEU A 6 -9.35 2.82 -1.10
N SER A 7 -8.17 3.38 -0.85
CA SER A 7 -7.21 2.77 0.05
C SER A 7 -7.69 2.84 1.51
N GLU A 8 -8.40 3.91 1.90
CA GLU A 8 -9.05 4.00 3.21
C GLU A 8 -10.18 2.98 3.35
N ARG A 9 -11.09 2.89 2.36
CA ARG A 9 -12.16 1.87 2.35
C ARG A 9 -11.61 0.45 2.44
N ALA A 10 -10.45 0.19 1.82
CA ALA A 10 -9.80 -1.11 1.93
C ALA A 10 -9.32 -1.42 3.35
N LEU A 11 -8.77 -0.42 4.06
CA LEU A 11 -8.40 -0.58 5.47
C LEU A 11 -9.64 -0.77 6.34
N GLU A 12 -10.66 0.07 6.18
CA GLU A 12 -11.94 -0.04 6.91
C GLU A 12 -12.54 -1.45 6.75
N TYR A 13 -12.62 -1.95 5.52
CA TYR A 13 -13.07 -3.32 5.25
C TYR A 13 -12.24 -4.37 6.01
N ALA A 14 -10.92 -4.23 6.01
CA ALA A 14 -10.03 -5.18 6.68
C ALA A 14 -10.28 -5.19 8.20
N LEU A 15 -10.40 -4.02 8.81
CA LEU A 15 -10.65 -3.87 10.25
C LEU A 15 -12.02 -4.43 10.66
N GLU A 16 -13.06 -4.17 9.87
CA GLU A 16 -14.42 -4.64 10.17
C GLU A 16 -14.61 -6.15 9.97
N ASN A 17 -13.99 -6.72 8.94
CA ASN A 17 -14.23 -8.10 8.53
C ASN A 17 -13.17 -9.08 9.06
N HIS A 18 -12.04 -8.57 9.55
CA HIS A 18 -10.95 -9.36 10.12
C HIS A 18 -10.46 -8.78 11.46
N PRO A 19 -11.34 -8.65 12.48
CA PRO A 19 -11.01 -7.99 13.75
C PRO A 19 -9.92 -8.71 14.57
N ASP A 20 -9.71 -10.01 14.34
CA ASP A 20 -8.68 -10.80 15.02
C ASP A 20 -7.36 -10.89 14.24
N ALA A 21 -7.26 -10.25 13.07
CA ALA A 21 -6.07 -10.31 12.23
C ALA A 21 -5.02 -9.27 12.63
N ALA A 22 -3.74 -9.63 12.53
CA ALA A 22 -2.66 -8.65 12.55
C ALA A 22 -2.65 -7.91 11.20
N VAL A 23 -2.98 -6.62 11.22
CA VAL A 23 -3.12 -5.81 10.00
C VAL A 23 -1.88 -4.94 9.81
N THR A 24 -1.25 -5.05 8.63
CA THR A 24 -0.18 -4.14 8.21
C THR A 24 -0.63 -3.23 7.08
N VAL A 25 -0.46 -1.93 7.26
CA VAL A 25 -0.66 -0.92 6.22
C VAL A 25 0.65 -0.69 5.46
N LEU A 26 0.67 -1.15 4.21
CA LEU A 26 1.82 -1.01 3.31
C LEU A 26 1.68 0.23 2.40
N THR A 27 2.58 1.19 2.52
CA THR A 27 2.66 2.37 1.63
C THR A 27 3.89 2.25 0.73
N ILE A 28 3.72 2.50 -0.58
CA ILE A 28 4.80 2.32 -1.56
C ILE A 28 5.16 3.65 -2.19
N VAL A 29 6.42 4.07 -1.99
CA VAL A 29 6.98 5.28 -2.57
C VAL A 29 7.72 4.94 -3.86
N ALA A 30 7.49 5.68 -4.93
CA ALA A 30 8.14 5.42 -6.21
C ALA A 30 9.66 5.65 -6.14
N GLU A 31 10.43 4.78 -6.79
CA GLU A 31 11.87 5.00 -6.97
C GLU A 31 12.11 6.29 -7.78
N PRO A 32 13.08 7.13 -7.38
CA PRO A 32 13.58 8.19 -8.25
C PRO A 32 14.09 7.56 -9.56
N SER A 33 13.77 8.17 -10.70
CA SER A 33 14.20 7.63 -11.99
C SER A 33 15.72 7.58 -12.11
N VAL A 34 16.26 6.44 -12.53
CA VAL A 34 17.70 6.14 -12.78
C VAL A 34 18.40 7.04 -13.82
N MET A 35 17.75 8.06 -14.37
CA MET A 35 18.37 9.08 -15.22
C MET A 35 19.35 10.01 -14.47
N MET A 36 19.77 9.63 -13.25
CA MET A 36 20.70 10.36 -12.37
C MET A 36 21.98 9.55 -12.01
N GLY A 37 22.18 8.35 -12.59
CA GLY A 37 23.46 7.62 -12.56
C GLY A 37 23.74 6.75 -11.32
N GLU A 38 24.30 5.55 -11.57
CA GLU A 38 24.58 4.47 -10.60
C GLU A 38 25.60 4.84 -9.50
N ALA A 39 26.34 5.95 -9.63
CA ALA A 39 27.31 6.41 -8.63
C ALA A 39 26.67 7.29 -7.53
N MET A 40 25.46 7.79 -7.72
CA MET A 40 24.76 8.63 -6.75
C MET A 40 23.95 7.78 -5.74
N SER A 41 23.57 6.53 -6.04
CA SER A 41 22.60 5.79 -5.22
C SER A 41 23.11 5.41 -3.82
N ILE A 42 24.36 4.99 -3.65
CA ILE A 42 24.87 4.45 -2.38
C ILE A 42 25.07 5.55 -1.31
N ALA A 43 25.33 6.80 -1.71
CA ALA A 43 25.54 7.91 -0.78
C ALA A 43 24.22 8.52 -0.25
N PHE A 44 23.08 8.15 -0.82
CA PHE A 44 21.76 8.69 -0.48
C PHE A 44 20.76 7.61 -0.06
N GLU A 45 21.19 6.35 0.17
CA GLU A 45 20.26 5.27 0.58
C GLU A 45 19.52 5.62 1.87
N ASP A 46 20.24 6.05 2.92
CA ASP A 46 19.62 6.50 4.18
C ASP A 46 18.71 7.73 3.97
N ASP A 47 19.13 8.66 3.11
CA ASP A 47 18.34 9.86 2.79
C ASP A 47 17.06 9.53 2.00
N ILE A 48 17.11 8.51 1.14
CA ILE A 48 15.97 8.04 0.34
C ILE A 48 14.97 7.32 1.23
N GLU A 49 15.43 6.44 2.13
CA GLU A 49 14.55 5.75 3.08
C GLU A 49 13.89 6.74 4.05
N ALA A 50 14.66 7.66 4.63
CA ALA A 50 14.13 8.71 5.49
C ALA A 50 13.08 9.57 4.77
N ALA A 51 13.36 9.98 3.53
CA ALA A 51 12.40 10.77 2.75
C ALA A 51 11.18 9.94 2.29
N ALA A 52 11.31 8.62 2.12
CA ALA A 52 10.18 7.74 1.84
C ALA A 52 9.28 7.63 3.08
N GLN A 53 9.88 7.52 4.26
CA GLN A 53 9.18 7.48 5.53
C GLN A 53 8.42 8.78 5.80
N GLU A 54 9.07 9.93 5.60
CA GLU A 54 8.44 11.26 5.73
C GLU A 54 7.24 11.41 4.78
N ARG A 55 7.34 10.91 3.53
CA ARG A 55 6.21 10.95 2.58
C ARG A 55 5.04 10.06 2.98
N ALA A 56 5.29 9.00 3.72
CA ALA A 56 4.27 8.05 4.14
C ALA A 56 3.65 8.40 5.50
N GLU A 57 4.27 9.31 6.26
CA GLU A 57 3.86 9.68 7.62
C GLU A 57 2.39 10.08 7.69
N SER A 58 1.92 10.99 6.84
CA SER A 58 0.51 11.40 6.84
C SER A 58 -0.47 10.28 6.49
N VAL A 59 -0.06 9.31 5.67
CA VAL A 59 -0.86 8.12 5.35
C VAL A 59 -0.92 7.17 6.55
N PHE A 60 0.18 7.05 7.30
CA PHE A 60 0.25 6.23 8.49
C PHE A 60 -0.51 6.84 9.67
N ASP A 61 -0.42 8.16 9.88
CA ASP A 61 -1.22 8.87 10.86
C ASP A 61 -2.71 8.62 10.62
N ARG A 62 -3.15 8.82 9.37
CA ARG A 62 -4.53 8.56 8.97
C ARG A 62 -4.95 7.10 9.20
N ALA A 63 -4.08 6.14 8.86
CA ALA A 63 -4.36 4.73 9.08
C ALA A 63 -4.49 4.39 10.57
N HIS A 64 -3.65 4.98 11.44
CA HIS A 64 -3.74 4.79 12.89
C HIS A 64 -5.00 5.41 13.48
N GLU A 65 -5.43 6.58 12.99
CA GLU A 65 -6.73 7.16 13.37
C GLU A 65 -7.88 6.21 13.03
N MET A 66 -7.91 5.68 11.81
CA MET A 66 -8.93 4.71 11.40
C MET A 66 -8.88 3.43 12.23
N ALA A 67 -7.69 2.92 12.54
CA ALA A 67 -7.57 1.74 13.41
C ALA A 67 -8.11 2.00 14.82
N ALA A 68 -7.84 3.18 15.39
CA ALA A 68 -8.33 3.57 16.70
C ALA A 68 -9.86 3.70 16.75
N ASP A 69 -10.48 4.23 15.68
CA ASP A 69 -11.95 4.31 15.55
C ASP A 69 -12.62 2.91 15.55
N HIS A 70 -11.86 1.86 15.23
CA HIS A 70 -12.29 0.46 15.22
C HIS A 70 -11.74 -0.37 16.39
N ASP A 71 -11.16 0.26 17.43
CA ASP A 71 -10.53 -0.41 18.58
C ASP A 71 -9.45 -1.44 18.18
N ALA A 72 -8.71 -1.17 17.10
CA ALA A 72 -7.70 -2.06 16.51
C ALA A 72 -6.28 -1.47 16.56
N GLU A 73 -5.28 -2.35 16.58
CA GLU A 73 -3.87 -1.99 16.39
C GLU A 73 -3.42 -2.40 14.98
N ILE A 74 -2.59 -1.58 14.35
CA ILE A 74 -2.01 -1.85 13.03
C ILE A 74 -0.50 -1.63 13.04
N ASP A 75 0.19 -2.39 12.19
CA ASP A 75 1.57 -2.12 11.81
C ASP A 75 1.62 -1.24 10.55
N THR A 76 2.68 -0.47 10.39
CA THR A 76 2.91 0.35 9.19
C THR A 76 4.25 0.03 8.55
N VAL A 77 4.26 -0.11 7.24
CA VAL A 77 5.46 -0.46 6.48
C VAL A 77 5.56 0.44 5.26
N VAL A 78 6.72 1.06 5.07
CA VAL A 78 7.07 1.73 3.82
C VAL A 78 7.89 0.79 2.94
N ALA A 79 7.62 0.81 1.64
CA ALA A 79 8.44 0.14 0.64
C ALA A 79 8.75 1.09 -0.51
N ILE A 80 9.91 0.93 -1.12
CA ILE A 80 10.30 1.72 -2.29
C ILE A 80 10.19 0.85 -3.54
N GLY A 81 9.60 1.39 -4.62
CA GLY A 81 9.51 0.70 -5.90
C GLY A 81 8.19 0.88 -6.63
N ARG A 82 7.91 -0.08 -7.53
CA ARG A 82 6.66 -0.13 -8.28
C ARG A 82 5.55 -0.80 -7.45
N PRO A 83 4.41 -0.13 -7.19
CA PRO A 83 3.40 -0.61 -6.25
C PRO A 83 2.97 -2.07 -6.43
N GLY A 84 2.46 -2.46 -7.61
CA GLY A 84 1.98 -3.83 -7.83
C GLY A 84 3.05 -4.90 -7.64
N ARG A 85 4.31 -4.63 -7.97
CA ARG A 85 5.42 -5.57 -7.76
C ARG A 85 5.90 -5.61 -6.31
N ALA A 86 5.86 -4.49 -5.61
CA ALA A 86 6.24 -4.42 -4.20
C ALA A 86 5.21 -5.14 -3.32
N ILE A 87 3.91 -4.96 -3.60
CA ILE A 87 2.83 -5.69 -2.92
C ILE A 87 2.99 -7.20 -3.13
N VAL A 88 3.07 -7.67 -4.37
CA VAL A 88 3.21 -9.11 -4.67
C VAL A 88 4.43 -9.72 -4.01
N ARG A 89 5.56 -9.01 -3.93
CA ARG A 89 6.78 -9.50 -3.28
C ARG A 89 6.67 -9.64 -1.77
N ARG A 90 5.89 -8.78 -1.12
CA ARG A 90 5.63 -8.85 0.32
C ARG A 90 4.49 -9.79 0.67
N ALA A 91 3.58 -10.05 -0.27
CA ALA A 91 2.40 -10.85 -0.03
C ALA A 91 2.69 -12.28 0.44
N ASP A 92 3.87 -12.84 0.16
CA ASP A 92 4.30 -14.15 0.70
C ASP A 92 4.45 -14.16 2.23
N ASP A 93 4.60 -13.00 2.86
CA ASP A 93 4.73 -12.86 4.33
C ASP A 93 3.36 -12.69 5.04
N TYR A 94 2.26 -12.69 4.29
CA TYR A 94 0.90 -12.43 4.78
C TYR A 94 -0.09 -13.50 4.31
N ASP A 95 -1.21 -13.66 5.02
CA ASP A 95 -2.25 -14.65 4.65
C ASP A 95 -3.22 -14.13 3.58
N ALA A 96 -3.35 -12.82 3.42
CA ALA A 96 -4.26 -12.18 2.47
C ALA A 96 -3.81 -10.74 2.14
N VAL A 97 -4.27 -10.24 1.00
CA VAL A 97 -4.10 -8.82 0.60
C VAL A 97 -5.46 -8.17 0.44
N VAL A 98 -5.68 -7.04 1.11
CA VAL A 98 -6.86 -6.18 0.90
C VAL A 98 -6.41 -4.91 0.18
N ILE A 99 -7.04 -4.59 -0.95
CA ILE A 99 -6.66 -3.45 -1.79
C ILE A 99 -7.88 -2.72 -2.36
N GLY A 100 -7.82 -1.38 -2.41
CA GLY A 100 -8.84 -0.57 -3.06
C GLY A 100 -8.78 -0.64 -4.59
N SER A 101 -9.93 -0.55 -5.25
CA SER A 101 -10.01 -0.55 -6.71
C SER A 101 -9.98 0.88 -7.30
N HIS A 102 -8.80 1.48 -7.38
CA HIS A 102 -8.47 2.71 -8.13
C HIS A 102 -9.34 3.97 -7.92
N GLY A 103 -8.72 5.05 -7.42
CA GLY A 103 -9.32 6.37 -7.30
C GLY A 103 -8.94 7.32 -8.43
N ASP A 104 -9.92 8.17 -8.76
CA ASP A 104 -9.93 9.38 -9.59
C ASP A 104 -10.29 9.25 -11.09
N ASP A 105 -11.38 9.97 -11.43
CA ASP A 105 -12.03 10.20 -12.73
C ASP A 105 -12.87 9.07 -13.36
N MET A 106 -14.14 9.01 -12.96
CA MET A 106 -15.32 9.10 -13.84
C MET A 106 -15.24 8.52 -15.27
N ILE A 107 -14.74 7.29 -15.47
CA ILE A 107 -14.97 6.51 -16.70
C ILE A 107 -15.20 5.02 -16.38
N ASP A 108 -16.47 4.63 -16.42
CA ASP A 108 -17.00 3.35 -16.89
C ASP A 108 -16.42 2.01 -16.36
N ARG A 109 -17.11 1.51 -15.34
CA ARG A 109 -17.73 0.16 -15.26
C ARG A 109 -16.89 -1.12 -15.21
N LEU A 110 -15.61 -1.19 -15.58
CA LEU A 110 -14.94 -2.52 -15.65
C LEU A 110 -13.44 -2.57 -15.31
N PHE A 111 -12.79 -1.46 -14.97
CA PHE A 111 -11.34 -1.47 -14.80
C PHE A 111 -10.92 -1.70 -13.34
N VAL A 112 -10.24 -2.82 -13.11
CA VAL A 112 -9.36 -3.01 -11.94
C VAL A 112 -8.12 -2.16 -12.23
N GLY A 113 -7.79 -1.18 -11.39
CA GLY A 113 -6.60 -0.33 -11.61
C GLY A 113 -5.33 -1.16 -11.76
N ASP A 114 -4.33 -0.65 -12.48
CA ASP A 114 -3.11 -1.40 -12.87
C ASP A 114 -2.42 -2.10 -11.67
N VAL A 115 -2.43 -1.44 -10.50
CA VAL A 115 -1.91 -2.02 -9.26
C VAL A 115 -2.76 -3.19 -8.78
N ALA A 116 -4.07 -2.99 -8.62
CA ALA A 116 -4.98 -4.04 -8.17
C ALA A 116 -5.06 -5.22 -9.16
N ASP A 117 -4.97 -4.96 -10.48
CA ASP A 117 -4.96 -6.01 -11.50
C ASP A 117 -3.66 -6.83 -11.45
N THR A 118 -2.53 -6.14 -11.29
CA THR A 118 -1.23 -6.79 -11.10
C THR A 118 -1.22 -7.67 -9.86
N VAL A 119 -1.73 -7.17 -8.73
CA VAL A 119 -1.80 -7.91 -7.46
C VAL A 119 -2.76 -9.08 -7.58
N PHE A 120 -3.98 -8.86 -8.06
CA PHE A 120 -4.98 -9.92 -8.24
C PHE A 120 -4.48 -11.07 -9.11
N LYS A 121 -3.76 -10.77 -10.21
CA LYS A 121 -3.26 -11.80 -11.14
C LYS A 121 -2.03 -12.56 -10.65
N ARG A 122 -1.26 -12.00 -9.70
CA ARG A 122 0.08 -12.50 -9.36
C ARG A 122 0.30 -12.78 -7.88
N SER A 123 -0.64 -12.41 -7.02
CA SER A 123 -0.53 -12.63 -5.59
C SER A 123 -0.40 -14.13 -5.29
N PRO A 124 0.53 -14.52 -4.41
CA PRO A 124 0.62 -15.89 -3.90
C PRO A 124 -0.51 -16.24 -2.94
N VAL A 125 -1.21 -15.23 -2.40
CA VAL A 125 -2.28 -15.36 -1.40
C VAL A 125 -3.59 -14.73 -1.86
N PRO A 126 -4.74 -15.07 -1.23
CA PRO A 126 -6.03 -14.48 -1.57
C PRO A 126 -6.01 -12.95 -1.57
N VAL A 127 -6.70 -12.35 -2.54
CA VAL A 127 -6.80 -10.90 -2.70
C VAL A 127 -8.27 -10.48 -2.63
N THR A 128 -8.57 -9.56 -1.73
CA THR A 128 -9.86 -8.87 -1.65
C THR A 128 -9.72 -7.49 -2.27
N VAL A 129 -10.57 -7.20 -3.26
CA VAL A 129 -10.61 -5.90 -3.92
C VAL A 129 -11.85 -5.14 -3.44
N VAL A 130 -11.63 -3.99 -2.80
CA VAL A 130 -12.66 -3.15 -2.19
C VAL A 130 -13.00 -1.97 -3.10
N ARG A 131 -14.30 -1.61 -3.18
CA ARG A 131 -14.85 -0.58 -4.08
C ARG A 131 -15.56 0.52 -3.31
#